data_AF-A0A0J9ER17-F1
#
_entry.id   AF-A0A0J9ER17-F1
#
_cell.length_a   1.000
_cell.length_b   1.000
_cell.length_c   1.000
_cell.angle_alpha   90.00
_cell.angle_beta   90.00
_cell.angle_gamma   90.00
#
_symmetry.space_group_name_H-M   'P 1'
#
loop_
_entity.id
_entity.type
_entity.pdbx_description
1 polymer ?
#
loop_
_entity_poly.entity_id
_entity_poly.type
_entity_poly.pdbx_seq_one_letter_code
_entity_poly.pdbx_strand_id
1 'polypeptide(L)'
;MAENKDYKFVDHYEFDEELLKKAFAEARKIYKERGFMRKMGFGKAPAITTVDMAKAWMSEGHPFTCDHSEEVCANALKVLEAGRKAGVPIFHTTTGYVGKQQWDLPRWDEKIPMSALDINSEWLEIDPKLKPLPEEPVIQ
;
A
#
# COMPACT_ATOMS: atom_id res chain seq x y z
N MET A 1 -14.78 -8.73 20.66
CA MET A 1 -15.44 -7.94 19.60
C MET A 1 -14.43 -6.93 19.11
N ALA A 2 -14.33 -6.64 17.82
CA ALA A 2 -13.38 -5.63 17.33
C ALA A 2 -13.68 -4.27 17.99
N GLU A 3 -12.64 -3.61 18.48
CA GLU A 3 -12.75 -2.31 19.17
C GLU A 3 -13.01 -1.16 18.17
N ASN A 4 -12.52 -1.30 16.93
CA ASN A 4 -12.73 -0.35 15.83
C ASN A 4 -13.72 -0.92 14.79
N LYS A 5 -15.03 -0.87 15.09
CA LYS A 5 -16.08 -1.45 14.23
C LYS A 5 -16.37 -0.63 12.97
N ASP A 6 -16.03 0.65 13.00
CA ASP A 6 -16.26 1.60 11.90
C ASP A 6 -15.01 1.80 11.03
N TYR A 7 -13.94 1.03 11.31
CA TYR A 7 -12.66 1.06 10.59
C TYR A 7 -12.11 2.48 10.40
N LYS A 8 -12.11 3.23 11.50
CA LYS A 8 -11.53 4.56 11.63
C LYS A 8 -10.01 4.50 11.68
N PHE A 9 -9.36 5.63 11.42
CA PHE A 9 -7.91 5.69 11.59
C PHE A 9 -7.51 5.48 13.07
N VAL A 10 -6.43 4.73 13.31
CA VAL A 10 -5.89 4.37 14.62
C VAL A 10 -4.48 4.96 14.79
N ASP A 11 -4.40 6.24 15.16
CA ASP A 11 -3.14 6.99 15.27
C ASP A 11 -2.26 6.62 16.49
N HIS A 12 -2.55 5.51 17.19
CA HIS A 12 -1.98 5.21 18.50
C HIS A 12 -1.46 3.77 18.59
N TYR A 13 -0.41 3.48 17.81
CA TYR A 13 0.41 2.29 18.06
C TYR A 13 1.49 2.63 19.09
N GLU A 14 1.37 2.09 20.30
CA GLU A 14 2.43 2.15 21.31
C GLU A 14 3.49 1.08 21.01
N PHE A 15 4.63 1.49 20.47
CA PHE A 15 5.80 0.62 20.38
C PHE A 15 7.04 1.33 20.94
N ASP A 16 7.93 0.54 21.55
CA ASP A 16 9.19 1.04 22.10
C ASP A 16 10.18 1.35 20.96
N GLU A 17 10.14 2.61 20.51
CA GLU A 17 11.05 3.11 19.48
C GLU A 17 12.53 2.96 19.85
N GLU A 18 12.88 3.14 21.12
CA GLU A 18 14.26 3.06 21.58
C GLU A 18 14.78 1.63 21.47
N LEU A 19 13.96 0.65 21.89
CA LEU A 19 14.26 -0.76 21.73
C LEU A 19 14.38 -1.17 20.26
N LEU A 20 13.48 -0.70 19.38
CA LEU A 20 13.55 -0.95 17.94
C LEU A 20 14.82 -0.35 17.33
N LYS A 21 15.17 0.90 17.68
CA LYS A 21 16.40 1.56 17.22
C LYS A 21 17.64 0.78 17.66
N LYS A 22 17.67 0.28 18.90
CA LYS A 22 18.75 -0.56 19.41
C LYS A 22 18.85 -1.88 18.64
N ALA A 23 17.73 -2.59 18.45
CA ALA A 23 17.68 -3.84 17.69
C ALA A 23 18.13 -3.64 16.23
N PHE A 24 17.69 -2.57 15.57
CA PHE A 24 18.14 -2.24 14.22
C PHE A 24 19.62 -1.89 14.16
N ALA A 25 20.18 -1.19 15.17
CA ALA A 25 21.60 -0.89 15.23
C ALA A 25 22.46 -2.17 15.33
N GLU A 26 22.04 -3.13 16.16
CA GLU A 26 22.69 -4.44 16.28
C GLU A 26 22.59 -5.25 14.98
N ALA A 27 21.39 -5.37 14.41
CA ALA A 27 21.17 -6.09 13.15
C ALA A 27 21.98 -5.49 11.99
N ARG A 28 22.07 -4.15 11.90
CA ARG A 28 22.86 -3.45 10.87
C ARG A 28 24.35 -3.81 10.92
N LYS A 29 24.93 -4.02 12.11
CA LYS A 29 26.34 -4.45 12.24
C LYS A 29 26.53 -5.83 11.62
N ILE A 30 25.68 -6.78 12.01
CA ILE A 30 25.71 -8.16 11.49
C ILE A 30 25.49 -8.19 9.98
N TYR A 31 24.52 -7.44 9.46
CA TYR A 31 24.28 -7.36 8.01
C TYR A 31 25.49 -6.82 7.26
N LYS A 32 26.10 -5.74 7.75
CA LYS A 32 27.28 -5.15 7.11
C LYS A 32 28.49 -6.09 7.14
N GLU A 33 28.74 -6.76 8.27
CA GLU A 33 29.81 -7.76 8.39
C GLU A 33 29.64 -8.91 7.40
N ARG A 34 28.39 -9.30 7.11
CA ARG A 34 28.06 -10.37 6.15
C ARG A 34 27.95 -9.89 4.70
N GLY A 35 28.22 -8.62 4.41
CA GLY A 35 28.13 -8.06 3.05
C GLY A 35 26.70 -7.78 2.55
N PHE A 36 25.70 -7.78 3.44
CA PHE A 36 24.35 -7.29 3.17
C PHE A 36 24.30 -5.75 3.25
N MET A 37 23.12 -5.15 3.02
CA MET A 37 22.92 -3.68 3.01
C MET A 37 23.79 -2.91 1.99
N ARG A 38 24.10 -3.53 0.85
CA ARG A 38 24.76 -2.84 -0.26
C ARG A 38 23.79 -1.90 -0.97
N LYS A 39 24.33 -0.88 -1.64
CA LYS A 39 23.54 0.03 -2.47
C LYS A 39 23.20 -0.65 -3.80
N MET A 40 21.92 -0.74 -4.13
CA MET A 40 21.46 -1.22 -5.44
C MET A 40 21.67 -0.17 -6.53
N GLY A 41 21.50 1.11 -6.20
CA GLY A 41 21.57 2.22 -7.17
C GLY A 41 20.28 2.37 -7.97
N PHE A 42 20.28 3.29 -8.94
CA PHE A 42 19.15 3.56 -9.82
C PHE A 42 19.48 3.14 -11.25
N GLY A 43 18.52 2.49 -11.92
CA GLY A 43 18.60 2.20 -13.35
C GLY A 43 18.37 3.43 -14.23
N LYS A 44 18.47 3.26 -15.55
CA LYS A 44 18.27 4.35 -16.53
C LYS A 44 16.83 4.50 -17.02
N ALA A 45 16.00 3.47 -16.81
CA ALA A 45 14.61 3.42 -17.26
C ALA A 45 13.73 2.97 -16.09
N PRO A 46 13.26 3.90 -15.24
CA PRO A 46 12.39 3.56 -14.12
C PRO A 46 10.95 3.35 -14.58
N ALA A 47 10.14 2.78 -13.68
CA ALA A 47 8.69 2.80 -13.69
C ALA A 47 8.21 3.07 -12.26
N ILE A 48 7.01 3.60 -12.10
CA ILE A 48 6.38 3.83 -10.79
C ILE A 48 5.19 2.88 -10.67
N THR A 49 5.05 2.26 -9.50
CA THR A 49 3.85 1.50 -9.16
C THR A 49 3.30 1.98 -7.83
N THR A 50 1.99 2.21 -7.73
CA THR A 50 1.31 2.34 -6.44
C THR A 50 0.71 1.01 -6.08
N VAL A 51 1.02 0.49 -4.90
CA VAL A 51 0.50 -0.81 -4.45
C VAL A 51 -0.70 -0.58 -3.55
N ASP A 52 -1.88 -1.04 -3.99
CA ASP A 52 -3.14 -1.05 -3.25
C ASP A 52 -3.51 0.31 -2.63
N MET A 53 -3.17 1.41 -3.30
CA MET A 53 -3.59 2.75 -2.90
C MET A 53 -5.01 3.06 -3.39
N ALA A 54 -5.92 2.12 -3.16
CA ALA A 54 -7.34 2.24 -3.43
C ALA A 54 -8.11 2.78 -2.22
N LYS A 55 -9.37 3.18 -2.40
CA LYS A 55 -10.22 3.70 -1.31
C LYS A 55 -10.28 2.72 -0.12
N ALA A 56 -10.30 1.42 -0.36
CA ALA A 56 -10.32 0.35 0.67
C ALA A 56 -9.19 0.45 1.70
N TRP A 57 -8.04 1.02 1.32
CA TRP A 57 -6.90 1.24 2.21
C TRP A 57 -6.74 2.71 2.59
N MET A 58 -7.07 3.63 1.68
CA MET A 58 -6.75 5.05 1.82
C MET A 58 -7.91 5.89 2.39
N SER A 59 -9.05 5.26 2.70
CA SER A 59 -10.23 5.88 3.31
C SER A 59 -10.76 5.06 4.48
N GLU A 60 -11.39 5.71 5.45
CA GLU A 60 -12.04 5.02 6.57
C GLU A 60 -13.28 4.24 6.13
N GLY A 61 -13.68 3.23 6.92
CA GLY A 61 -14.93 2.50 6.71
C GLY A 61 -14.77 1.14 6.04
N HIS A 62 -13.54 0.70 5.75
CA HIS A 62 -13.26 -0.61 5.17
C HIS A 62 -12.31 -1.42 6.07
N PRO A 63 -12.42 -2.77 6.16
CA PRO A 63 -11.52 -3.58 7.00
C PRO A 63 -10.01 -3.43 6.72
N PHE A 64 -9.65 -2.87 5.57
CA PHE A 64 -8.26 -2.64 5.13
C PHE A 64 -7.77 -1.20 5.35
N THR A 65 -8.57 -0.33 5.97
CA THR A 65 -8.19 1.06 6.28
C THR A 65 -6.78 1.10 6.89
N CYS A 66 -5.91 1.90 6.28
CA CYS A 66 -4.57 2.19 6.76
C CYS A 66 -4.46 3.63 7.26
N ASP A 67 -3.76 3.80 8.38
CA ASP A 67 -3.55 5.11 9.00
C ASP A 67 -2.60 6.00 8.20
N HIS A 68 -2.63 7.30 8.52
CA HIS A 68 -1.83 8.33 7.85
C HIS A 68 -2.02 8.38 6.32
N SER A 69 -3.17 7.91 5.81
CA SER A 69 -3.48 7.86 4.38
C SER A 69 -3.32 9.23 3.70
N GLU A 70 -3.66 10.33 4.37
CA GLU A 70 -3.47 11.70 3.88
C GLU A 70 -2.00 12.02 3.61
N GLU A 71 -1.10 11.74 4.56
CA GLU A 71 0.34 11.98 4.40
C GLU A 71 0.94 11.06 3.33
N VAL A 72 0.56 9.78 3.35
CA VAL A 72 1.05 8.78 2.39
C VAL A 72 0.62 9.16 0.97
N CYS A 73 -0.65 9.52 0.77
CA CYS A 73 -1.16 9.95 -0.54
C CYS A 73 -0.49 11.26 -1.00
N ALA A 74 -0.30 12.24 -0.10
CA ALA A 74 0.38 13.49 -0.45
C ALA A 74 1.82 13.25 -0.89
N ASN A 75 2.55 12.34 -0.26
CA ASN A 75 3.93 12.00 -0.66
C ASN A 75 3.98 11.15 -1.92
N ALA A 76 3.07 10.19 -2.09
CA ALA A 76 2.95 9.41 -3.32
C ALA A 76 2.63 10.32 -4.52
N LEU A 77 1.71 11.29 -4.36
CA LEU A 77 1.36 12.24 -5.40
C LEU A 77 2.58 13.05 -5.89
N LYS A 78 3.49 13.46 -5.00
CA LYS A 78 4.75 14.15 -5.41
C LYS A 78 5.59 13.28 -6.35
N VAL A 79 5.66 11.98 -6.09
CA VAL A 79 6.41 11.02 -6.93
C VAL A 79 5.69 10.82 -8.27
N LEU A 80 4.36 10.68 -8.25
CA LEU A 80 3.54 10.54 -9.45
C LEU A 80 3.64 11.79 -10.34
N GLU A 81 3.52 12.99 -9.79
CA GLU A 81 3.66 14.25 -10.54
C GLU A 81 5.04 14.40 -11.17
N ALA A 82 6.10 14.02 -10.45
CA ALA A 82 7.45 13.99 -11.02
C ALA A 82 7.59 12.94 -12.15
N GLY A 83 6.99 11.76 -11.97
CA GLY A 83 6.96 10.68 -12.97
C GLY A 83 6.23 11.09 -14.25
N ARG A 84 5.05 11.68 -14.12
CA ARG A 84 4.23 12.23 -15.22
C ARG A 84 5.01 13.26 -16.02
N LYS A 85 5.66 14.22 -15.33
CA LYS A 85 6.50 15.24 -15.97
C LYS A 85 7.69 14.65 -16.72
N ALA A 86 8.24 13.53 -16.24
CA ALA A 86 9.37 12.85 -16.85
C ALA A 86 8.97 11.83 -17.93
N GLY A 87 7.66 11.57 -18.12
CA GLY A 87 7.18 10.55 -19.06
C GLY A 87 7.50 9.12 -18.62
N VAL A 88 7.65 8.90 -17.31
CA VAL A 88 7.92 7.57 -16.73
C VAL A 88 6.62 6.75 -16.73
N PRO A 89 6.65 5.45 -17.08
CA PRO A 89 5.47 4.59 -16.95
C PRO A 89 4.98 4.51 -15.51
N ILE A 90 3.67 4.68 -15.32
CA ILE A 90 2.99 4.61 -14.02
C ILE A 90 1.93 3.53 -14.09
N PHE A 91 1.93 2.64 -13.09
CA PHE A 91 0.94 1.59 -12.92
C PHE A 91 0.32 1.71 -11.53
N HIS A 92 -0.98 1.48 -11.44
CA HIS A 92 -1.67 1.36 -10.16
C HIS A 92 -2.10 -0.08 -9.96
N THR A 93 -2.04 -0.59 -8.73
CA THR A 93 -2.69 -1.85 -8.37
C THR A 93 -3.84 -1.60 -7.41
N THR A 94 -4.84 -2.45 -7.49
CA THR A 94 -5.90 -2.58 -6.49
C THR A 94 -6.29 -4.04 -6.45
N THR A 95 -6.70 -4.54 -5.28
CA THR A 95 -6.96 -5.96 -5.08
C THR A 95 -8.46 -6.21 -4.95
N GLY A 96 -9.03 -7.04 -5.83
CA GLY A 96 -10.46 -7.34 -5.86
C GLY A 96 -10.79 -8.74 -6.34
N TYR A 97 -11.96 -9.26 -5.94
CA TYR A 97 -12.43 -10.60 -6.27
C TYR A 97 -13.92 -10.62 -6.67
N VAL A 98 -14.35 -11.59 -7.50
CA VAL A 98 -15.70 -11.64 -8.10
C VAL A 98 -16.76 -12.31 -7.21
N GLY A 99 -17.62 -11.57 -6.49
CA GLY A 99 -18.50 -11.91 -5.32
C GLY A 99 -18.92 -13.38 -4.93
N LYS A 100 -19.04 -13.65 -3.61
CA LYS A 100 -19.64 -14.79 -2.82
C LYS A 100 -19.56 -16.27 -3.26
N GLN A 101 -19.40 -16.62 -4.52
CA GLN A 101 -19.25 -17.99 -5.05
C GLN A 101 -17.89 -18.19 -5.75
N GLN A 102 -16.93 -17.31 -5.44
CA GLN A 102 -15.82 -16.94 -6.30
C GLN A 102 -14.81 -18.07 -6.55
N TRP A 103 -14.44 -18.27 -7.81
CA TRP A 103 -13.39 -19.22 -8.22
C TRP A 103 -11.97 -18.65 -8.05
N ASP A 104 -11.86 -17.32 -7.91
CA ASP A 104 -10.63 -16.54 -7.81
C ASP A 104 -10.27 -16.14 -6.38
N LEU A 105 -11.13 -16.39 -5.39
CA LEU A 105 -10.82 -16.14 -3.98
C LEU A 105 -9.77 -17.16 -3.50
N PRO A 106 -8.55 -16.72 -3.16
CA PRO A 106 -7.50 -17.64 -2.76
C PRO A 106 -7.71 -18.10 -1.31
N ARG A 107 -6.97 -19.15 -0.90
CA ARG A 107 -6.85 -19.55 0.51
C ARG A 107 -6.35 -18.43 1.43
N TRP A 108 -5.89 -17.32 0.87
CA TRP A 108 -5.53 -16.14 1.65
C TRP A 108 -6.73 -15.53 2.39
N ASP A 109 -7.96 -15.76 1.92
CA ASP A 109 -9.19 -15.39 2.65
C ASP A 109 -9.31 -16.11 4.00
N GLU A 110 -8.71 -17.30 4.15
CA GLU A 110 -8.62 -17.99 5.45
C GLU A 110 -7.75 -17.21 6.46
N LYS A 111 -6.96 -16.24 6.00
CA LYS A 111 -5.98 -15.48 6.81
C LYS A 111 -6.35 -14.01 6.99
N ILE A 112 -6.88 -13.37 5.97
CA ILE A 112 -7.29 -11.96 5.96
C ILE A 112 -8.63 -11.85 5.20
N PRO A 113 -9.48 -10.83 5.46
CA PRO A 113 -10.86 -10.82 4.95
C PRO A 113 -10.95 -10.38 3.47
N MET A 114 -10.33 -11.15 2.57
CA MET A 114 -10.29 -10.85 1.12
C MET A 114 -11.68 -10.82 0.49
N SER A 115 -12.62 -11.60 1.04
CA SER A 115 -14.04 -11.60 0.68
C SER A 115 -14.73 -10.23 0.87
N ALA A 116 -14.13 -9.28 1.59
CA ALA A 116 -14.61 -7.90 1.69
C ALA A 116 -14.26 -7.04 0.46
N LEU A 117 -13.31 -7.47 -0.37
CA LEU A 117 -12.82 -6.73 -1.55
C LEU A 117 -13.60 -7.15 -2.81
N ASP A 118 -14.86 -6.71 -2.93
CA ASP A 118 -15.66 -6.96 -4.13
C ASP A 118 -15.12 -6.14 -5.32
N ILE A 119 -14.81 -6.82 -6.42
CA ILE A 119 -14.29 -6.20 -7.65
C ILE A 119 -15.18 -5.08 -8.21
N ASN A 120 -16.48 -5.15 -7.96
CA ASN A 120 -17.45 -4.17 -8.45
C ASN A 120 -17.68 -3.00 -7.49
N SER A 121 -16.97 -2.97 -6.35
CA SER A 121 -17.13 -1.93 -5.36
C SER A 121 -16.29 -0.70 -5.67
N GLU A 122 -16.84 0.48 -5.34
CA GLU A 122 -16.06 1.73 -5.38
C GLU A 122 -14.82 1.67 -4.48
N TRP A 123 -14.82 0.80 -3.46
CA TRP A 123 -13.67 0.61 -2.57
C TRP A 123 -12.38 0.25 -3.32
N LEU A 124 -12.49 -0.32 -4.51
CA LEU A 124 -11.32 -0.69 -5.30
C LEU A 124 -10.86 0.38 -6.28
N GLU A 125 -11.59 1.49 -6.40
CA GLU A 125 -11.12 2.63 -7.18
C GLU A 125 -9.85 3.19 -6.54
N ILE A 126 -8.87 3.52 -7.38
CA ILE A 126 -7.65 4.21 -6.94
C ILE A 126 -8.04 5.51 -6.25
N ASP A 127 -7.44 5.76 -5.08
CA ASP A 127 -7.87 6.86 -4.23
C ASP A 127 -7.72 8.21 -4.98
N PRO A 128 -8.78 9.05 -5.01
CA PRO A 128 -8.77 10.29 -5.77
C PRO A 128 -7.70 11.28 -5.31
N LYS A 129 -7.16 11.14 -4.08
CA LYS A 129 -6.01 11.93 -3.59
C LYS A 129 -4.77 11.75 -4.47
N LEU A 130 -4.63 10.61 -5.16
CA LEU A 130 -3.54 10.34 -6.10
C LEU A 130 -3.75 10.94 -7.51
N LYS A 131 -4.96 11.44 -7.79
CA LYS A 131 -5.34 12.01 -9.09
C LYS A 131 -4.95 11.07 -10.25
N PRO A 132 -5.40 9.80 -10.27
CA PRO A 132 -5.05 8.87 -11.35
C PRO A 132 -5.49 9.43 -12.71
N LEU A 133 -4.65 9.27 -13.73
CA LEU A 133 -4.94 9.69 -15.10
C LEU A 133 -5.51 8.53 -15.92
N PRO A 134 -6.40 8.77 -16.91
CA PRO A 134 -7.01 7.71 -17.70
C PRO A 134 -6.02 6.80 -18.46
N GLU A 135 -4.85 7.33 -18.81
CA GLU A 135 -3.78 6.60 -19.47
C GLU A 135 -2.91 5.74 -18.54
N GLU A 136 -3.03 5.90 -17.22
CA GLU A 136 -2.29 5.14 -16.22
C GLU A 136 -3.00 3.81 -15.94
N PRO A 137 -2.42 2.66 -16.30
CA PRO A 137 -3.13 1.39 -16.17
C PRO A 137 -3.37 1.03 -14.70
N VAL A 138 -4.57 0.52 -14.43
CA VAL A 138 -4.91 -0.12 -13.15
C VAL A 138 -4.88 -1.63 -13.36
N ILE A 139 -4.07 -2.32 -12.57
CA ILE A 139 -3.96 -3.78 -12.54
C ILE A 139 -4.82 -4.27 -11.37
N GLN A 140 -5.77 -5.15 -11.70
CA GLN A 140 -6.67 -5.83 -10.78
C GLN A 140 -6.43 -7.33 -10.86
#